data_AF-A0A4Q7LW84-F1
#
_entry.id   AF-A0A4Q7LW84-F1
#
_cell.length_a   1.000
_cell.length_b   1.000
_cell.length_c   1.000
_cell.angle_alpha   90.00
_cell.angle_beta   90.00
_cell.angle_gamma   90.00
#
_symmetry.space_group_name_H-M   'P 1'
#
loop_
_entity.id
_entity.type
_entity.pdbx_description
1 polymer ?
#
loop_
_entity_poly.entity_id
_entity_poly.type
_entity_poly.pdbx_seq_one_letter_code
_entity_poly.pdbx_strand_id
1 'polypeptide(L)'
;MNAVVIEHVPLDQLPEAWRARLAPHQAERVTVRIEAEFESPDMPVTMEGDSGIDDPAFGIWRDRDDLADVTAHVRDLRTGRYGSDGRRRT
;
A
#
# COMPACT_ATOMS: atom_id res chain seq x y z
N MET A 1 -13.39 -11.76 -0.78
CA MET A 1 -13.20 -12.56 -2.01
C MET A 1 -13.86 -11.85 -3.18
N ASN A 2 -13.15 -10.90 -3.78
CA ASN A 2 -13.59 -10.23 -5.00
C ASN A 2 -12.63 -10.66 -6.12
N ALA A 3 -13.11 -11.50 -7.04
CA ALA A 3 -12.35 -11.92 -8.21
C ALA A 3 -12.85 -11.15 -9.43
N VAL A 4 -11.93 -10.59 -10.21
CA VAL A 4 -12.24 -9.98 -11.50
C VAL A 4 -12.01 -11.05 -12.56
N VAL A 5 -13.07 -11.40 -13.30
CA VAL A 5 -13.00 -12.32 -14.43
C VAL A 5 -13.09 -11.49 -15.70
N ILE A 6 -12.05 -11.55 -16.53
CA ILE A 6 -11.99 -10.90 -17.84
C ILE A 6 -12.06 -12.00 -18.90
N GLU A 7 -13.17 -12.06 -19.61
CA GLU A 7 -13.42 -13.07 -20.63
C GLU A 7 -12.97 -12.59 -22.02
N HIS A 8 -12.68 -13.55 -22.91
CA HIS A 8 -12.40 -13.30 -24.32
C HIS A 8 -11.20 -12.37 -24.61
N VAL A 9 -10.20 -12.34 -23.74
CA VAL A 9 -8.98 -11.53 -23.92
C VAL A 9 -8.14 -12.12 -25.06
N PRO A 10 -7.80 -11.32 -26.08
CA PRO A 10 -6.95 -11.81 -27.16
C PRO A 10 -5.50 -11.97 -26.67
N LEU A 11 -4.79 -12.97 -27.18
CA LEU A 11 -3.45 -13.35 -26.71
C LEU A 11 -2.43 -12.21 -26.84
N ASP A 12 -2.55 -11.35 -27.86
CA ASP A 12 -1.65 -10.23 -28.13
C ASP A 12 -1.70 -9.14 -27.05
N GLN A 13 -2.84 -8.98 -26.38
CA GLN A 13 -3.02 -8.03 -25.28
C GLN A 13 -2.52 -8.55 -23.93
N LEU A 14 -2.11 -9.82 -23.85
CA LEU A 14 -1.55 -10.38 -22.62
C LEU A 14 -0.04 -10.07 -22.50
N PRO A 15 0.46 -9.88 -21.26
CA PRO A 15 1.88 -9.75 -21.00
C PRO A 15 2.71 -10.89 -21.60
N GLU A 16 3.90 -10.57 -22.11
CA GLU A 16 4.78 -11.54 -22.78
C GLU A 16 5.14 -12.74 -21.88
N ALA A 17 5.43 -12.47 -20.60
CA ALA A 17 5.71 -13.50 -19.60
C ALA A 17 4.55 -14.50 -19.40
N TRP A 18 3.30 -14.05 -19.58
CA TRP A 18 2.13 -14.92 -19.48
C TRP A 18 1.94 -15.71 -20.78
N ARG A 19 2.11 -15.07 -21.93
CA ARG A 19 2.08 -15.71 -23.25
C ARG A 19 3.09 -16.84 -23.39
N ALA A 20 4.32 -16.63 -22.91
CA ALA A 20 5.37 -17.65 -22.96
C ALA A 20 4.99 -18.94 -22.21
N ARG A 21 4.15 -18.83 -21.16
CA ARG A 21 3.67 -19.98 -20.37
C ARG A 21 2.44 -20.65 -20.98
N LEU A 22 1.75 -19.99 -21.91
CA LEU A 22 0.54 -20.48 -22.60
C LEU A 22 0.85 -21.22 -23.91
N ALA A 23 2.13 -21.34 -24.28
CA ALA A 23 2.60 -21.99 -25.51
C ALA A 23 2.50 -23.53 -25.45
N PRO A 24 1.27 -24.08 -25.54
CA PRO A 24 0.91 -24.79 -26.77
C PRO A 24 -0.57 -24.66 -27.21
N HIS A 25 -1.41 -23.88 -26.52
CA HIS A 25 -2.82 -23.80 -26.88
C HIS A 25 -3.06 -22.64 -27.87
N GLN A 26 -3.45 -23.00 -29.10
CA GLN A 26 -3.90 -22.11 -30.19
C GLN A 26 -5.22 -21.36 -29.86
N ALA A 27 -5.52 -21.13 -28.58
CA ALA A 27 -6.70 -20.42 -28.17
C ALA A 27 -6.51 -18.93 -28.48
N GLU A 28 -7.14 -18.45 -29.56
CA GLU A 28 -7.13 -17.04 -29.97
C GLU A 28 -7.58 -16.10 -28.84
N ARG A 29 -8.41 -16.61 -27.92
CA ARG A 29 -8.97 -15.88 -26.78
C ARG A 29 -8.86 -16.67 -25.48
N VAL A 30 -8.54 -15.97 -24.39
CA VAL A 30 -8.29 -16.54 -23.06
C VAL A 30 -9.16 -15.84 -22.02
N THR A 31 -9.55 -16.56 -20.97
CA THR A 31 -10.21 -15.98 -19.79
C THR A 31 -9.18 -15.79 -18.68
N VAL A 32 -9.05 -14.55 -18.19
CA VAL A 32 -8.15 -14.19 -17.09
C VAL A 32 -8.97 -14.04 -15.82
N ARG A 33 -8.62 -14.81 -14.78
CA ARG A 33 -9.19 -14.67 -13.44
C ARG A 33 -8.15 -14.04 -12.53
N ILE A 34 -8.44 -12.82 -12.06
CA ILE A 34 -7.58 -12.07 -11.14
C ILE A 34 -8.24 -12.13 -9.78
N GLU A 35 -7.56 -12.73 -8.82
CA GLU A 35 -8.01 -12.77 -7.43
C GLU A 35 -7.28 -11.68 -6.65
N ALA A 36 -8.04 -10.83 -5.96
CA ALA A 36 -7.46 -9.90 -5.00
C ALA A 36 -7.04 -10.69 -3.76
N GLU A 37 -5.75 -10.99 -3.66
CA GLU A 37 -5.10 -11.31 -2.40
C GLU A 37 -5.08 -10.02 -1.58
N PHE A 38 -6.15 -9.80 -0.80
CA PHE A 38 -6.01 -8.94 0.36
C PHE A 38 -5.11 -9.71 1.32
N GLU A 39 -3.86 -9.29 1.48
CA GLU A 39 -3.24 -9.39 2.80
C GLU A 39 -4.28 -8.83 3.78
N SER A 40 -4.74 -9.69 4.67
CA SER A 40 -5.73 -9.35 5.67
C SER A 40 -5.39 -7.98 6.28
N PRO A 41 -6.34 -7.03 6.39
CA PRO A 41 -6.11 -5.83 7.19
C PRO A 41 -5.90 -6.13 8.69
N ASP A 42 -6.03 -7.42 9.08
CA ASP A 42 -5.72 -7.98 10.40
C ASP A 42 -4.33 -8.64 10.50
N MET A 43 -3.48 -8.51 9.47
CA MET A 43 -2.06 -8.59 9.76
C MET A 43 -1.74 -7.35 10.59
N PRO A 44 -1.28 -7.46 11.86
CA PRO A 44 -0.52 -6.35 12.39
C PRO A 44 0.53 -6.07 11.33
N VAL A 45 0.71 -4.81 10.97
CA VAL A 45 1.96 -4.38 10.36
C VAL A 45 2.99 -4.74 11.42
N THR A 46 3.47 -5.97 11.39
CA THR A 46 4.73 -6.34 11.98
C THR A 46 5.65 -5.43 11.22
N MET A 47 5.96 -4.28 11.83
CA MET A 47 7.23 -3.67 11.62
C MET A 47 8.23 -4.77 11.98
N GLU A 48 8.51 -5.65 11.02
CA GLU A 48 9.78 -6.33 10.93
C GLU A 48 10.78 -5.19 10.78
N GLY A 49 11.11 -4.61 11.93
CA GLY A 49 12.40 -4.00 12.11
C GLY A 49 13.41 -5.07 11.72
N ASP A 50 14.37 -4.64 10.91
CA ASP A 50 15.62 -5.34 10.62
C ASP A 50 15.70 -6.19 9.35
N SER A 51 15.09 -5.75 8.25
CA SER A 51 15.50 -6.23 6.91
C SER A 51 15.45 -5.13 5.86
N GLY A 52 16.43 -4.22 5.89
CA GLY A 52 16.93 -3.60 4.66
C GLY A 52 16.39 -2.23 4.25
N ILE A 53 15.95 -1.37 5.18
CA ILE A 53 15.88 0.08 4.88
C ILE A 53 17.13 0.73 5.45
N ASP A 54 18.23 0.61 4.71
CA ASP A 54 19.54 1.23 4.99
C ASP A 54 19.55 2.72 4.58
N ASP A 55 18.38 3.37 4.67
CA ASP A 55 18.27 4.80 4.44
C ASP A 55 18.23 5.49 5.82
N PRO A 56 19.29 6.25 6.16
CA PRO A 56 19.41 6.91 7.46
C PRO A 56 18.27 7.90 7.73
N ALA A 57 17.48 8.29 6.73
CA ALA A 57 16.34 9.18 6.89
C ALA A 57 15.06 8.48 7.40
N PHE A 58 14.92 7.15 7.26
CA PHE A 58 13.68 6.47 7.66
C PHE A 58 13.63 6.12 9.16
N GLY A 59 14.77 6.16 9.85
CA GLY A 59 14.86 5.95 11.30
C GLY A 59 14.68 7.21 12.15
N ILE A 60 14.82 8.41 11.58
CA ILE A 60 14.87 9.67 12.37
C ILE A 60 13.54 10.02 13.07
N TRP A 61 12.44 9.38 12.66
CA TRP A 61 11.09 9.59 13.23
C TRP A 61 10.73 8.49 14.23
N ARG A 62 11.55 7.45 14.39
CA ARG A 62 11.26 6.30 15.26
C ARG A 62 11.39 6.66 16.75
N ASP A 63 12.31 7.56 17.09
CA ASP A 63 12.56 8.01 18.47
C ASP A 63 11.70 9.22 18.88
N ARG A 64 10.71 9.58 18.06
CA ARG A 64 9.83 10.72 18.30
C ARG A 64 8.57 10.26 19.03
N ASP A 65 8.53 10.51 20.34
CA ASP A 65 7.39 10.18 21.21
C ASP A 65 6.07 10.83 20.74
N ASP A 66 6.14 12.00 20.10
CA ASP A 66 4.97 12.72 19.58
C ASP A 66 4.32 12.03 18.37
N LEU A 67 4.99 11.04 17.76
CA LEU A 67 4.48 10.23 16.66
C LEU A 67 3.92 8.88 17.10
N ALA A 68 3.92 8.58 18.41
CA ALA A 68 3.26 7.40 18.96
C ALA A 68 1.74 7.41 18.67
N ASP A 69 1.14 8.61 18.57
CA ASP A 69 -0.22 8.81 18.07
C ASP A 69 -0.22 9.81 16.90
N VAL A 70 -0.12 9.28 15.69
CA VAL A 70 -0.11 10.07 14.45
C VAL A 70 -1.40 10.89 14.28
N THR A 71 -2.55 10.38 14.73
CA THR A 71 -3.83 11.06 14.54
C THR A 71 -3.92 12.30 15.46
N ALA A 72 -3.50 12.16 16.72
CA ALA A 72 -3.38 13.27 17.63
C ALA A 72 -2.35 14.30 17.14
N HIS A 73 -1.19 13.83 16.66
CA HIS A 73 -0.14 14.70 16.11
C HIS A 73 -0.64 15.56 14.94
N VAL A 74 -1.33 14.95 13.97
CA VAL A 74 -1.89 15.68 12.80
C VAL A 74 -2.97 16.68 13.23
N ARG A 75 -3.76 16.35 14.26
CA ARG A 75 -4.76 17.26 14.81
C ARG A 75 -4.11 18.48 15.49
N ASP A 76 -3.01 18.27 16.20
CA ASP A 76 -2.22 19.35 16.79
C ASP A 76 -1.61 20.26 15.71
N LEU A 77 -1.02 19.69 14.66
CA LEU A 77 -0.48 20.47 13.53
C LEU A 77 -1.53 21.34 12.81
N ARG A 78 -2.77 20.85 12.73
CA ARG A 78 -3.91 21.60 12.15
C ARG A 78 -4.47 22.66 13.09
N THR A 79 -4.06 22.64 14.35
CA THR A 79 -4.54 23.60 15.33
C THR A 79 -3.86 24.95 15.11
N GLY A 80 -4.63 26.03 15.15
CA GLY A 80 -4.12 27.38 14.96
C GLY A 80 -3.06 27.73 16.01
N ARG A 81 -2.04 28.50 15.60
CA ARG A 81 -0.93 28.95 16.47
C ARG A 81 -1.40 29.77 17.67
N TYR A 82 -2.57 30.39 17.57
CA TYR A 82 -3.18 31.18 18.62
C TYR A 82 -4.48 30.51 19.09
N GLY A 83 -4.68 30.51 20.40
CA GLY A 83 -5.95 30.14 21.01
C GLY A 83 -7.04 31.20 20.76
N SER A 84 -8.27 30.86 21.13
CA SER A 84 -9.39 31.82 21.12
C SER A 84 -9.20 32.99 22.08
N ASP A 85 -8.33 32.83 23.07
CA ASP A 85 -7.86 33.85 24.01
C ASP A 85 -6.71 34.71 23.45
N GLY A 86 -6.29 34.48 22.21
CA GLY A 86 -5.22 35.22 21.54
C GLY A 86 -3.81 34.87 22.02
N ARG A 87 -3.66 33.91 22.95
CA ARG A 87 -2.35 33.46 23.41
C ARG A 87 -1.77 32.44 22.44
N ARG A 88 -0.45 32.46 22.29
CA ARG A 88 0.27 31.47 21.48
C ARG A 88 0.19 30.11 22.19
N ARG A 89 -0.20 29.06 21.46
CA ARG A 89 -0.03 27.68 21.94
C ARG A 89 1.47 27.33 21.90
N THR A 90 2.00 26.92 23.05
CA THR A 90 3.39 26.46 23.23
C THR A 90 3.42 24.97 23.41
#